data_AF-A0A7W4Z9U9-F1
#
_entry.id   AF-A0A7W4Z9U9-F1
#
_cell.length_a   1.000
_cell.length_b   1.000
_cell.length_c   1.000
_cell.angle_alpha   90.00
_cell.angle_beta   90.00
_cell.angle_gamma   90.00
#
_symmetry.space_group_name_H-M   'P 1'
#
loop_
_entity.id
_entity.type
_entity.pdbx_description
1 polymer ?
#
loop_
_entity_poly.entity_id
_entity_poly.type
_entity_poly.pdbx_seq_one_letter_code
_entity_poly.pdbx_strand_id
1 'polypeptide(L)'
;MSAEASLYHQNGDERFKTTLFVRGDSADGERSHGDLRELYWQHLADNWEMRLGIARVFWGATESVHRVDIVNQTDAVEAPDGEDKLGQPMLHFTYYLADSSLEFFLLPGFRERTFPGVEGRLRAERSVLDGADYRAGANRSQWDYALRWSGTWRDVDVGLSWFDGVNRTPRFEARNDGLVAIYEPLQQLGLDLQAPRGNWLWKLDAVYRHTPGEHYLSYTGGFEYTRAGIVGTSSDLGWLLEYSHDSRGDNSTEPYQRDLFAGVRWSFNDIAGSSLLLGISQDFQAGDSRYLTLEGERRWSDNWSLGLDLWLFESAGEADPFHPYTRDDFLQFTAEYHF
;
A
#
# COMPACT_ATOMS: atom_id res chain seq x y z
N MET A 1 -9.60 -9.39 -16.26
CA MET A 1 -10.06 -8.00 -16.51
C MET A 1 -10.72 -7.48 -15.26
N SER A 2 -10.42 -6.26 -14.85
CA SER A 2 -11.13 -5.55 -13.79
C SER A 2 -11.78 -4.27 -14.31
N ALA A 3 -12.75 -3.77 -13.56
CA ALA A 3 -13.36 -2.46 -13.76
C ALA A 3 -13.65 -1.85 -12.40
N GLU A 4 -13.28 -0.57 -12.22
CA GLU A 4 -13.65 0.24 -11.07
C GLU A 4 -14.54 1.39 -11.57
N ALA A 5 -15.65 1.62 -10.88
CA ALA A 5 -16.57 2.71 -11.17
C ALA A 5 -16.80 3.54 -9.91
N SER A 6 -16.49 4.82 -9.98
CA SER A 6 -16.66 5.77 -8.88
C SER A 6 -17.74 6.79 -9.20
N LEU A 7 -18.67 6.98 -8.26
CA LEU A 7 -19.64 8.07 -8.26
C LEU A 7 -19.32 9.00 -7.10
N TYR A 8 -19.21 10.29 -7.41
CA TYR A 8 -19.02 11.35 -6.43
C TYR A 8 -20.18 12.34 -6.51
N HIS A 9 -20.76 12.65 -5.36
CA HIS A 9 -21.79 13.68 -5.24
C HIS A 9 -21.45 14.62 -4.08
N GLN A 10 -21.55 15.91 -4.34
CA GLN A 10 -21.33 16.95 -3.33
C GLN A 10 -22.51 17.92 -3.31
N ASN A 11 -23.01 18.22 -2.12
CA ASN A 11 -24.07 19.20 -1.89
C ASN A 11 -23.73 20.07 -0.68
N GLY A 12 -23.22 21.27 -0.94
CA GLY A 12 -22.67 22.14 0.11
C GLY A 12 -21.50 21.46 0.83
N ASP A 13 -21.67 21.31 2.13
CA ASP A 13 -20.69 20.72 3.05
C ASP A 13 -20.77 19.19 3.15
N GLU A 14 -21.72 18.59 2.43
CA GLU A 14 -21.93 17.14 2.42
C GLU A 14 -21.33 16.51 1.16
N ARG A 15 -20.64 15.39 1.34
CA ARG A 15 -20.08 14.56 0.26
C ARG A 15 -20.54 13.12 0.39
N PHE A 16 -20.81 12.50 -0.75
CA PHE A 16 -21.10 11.08 -0.87
C PHE A 16 -20.20 10.50 -1.95
N LYS A 17 -19.49 9.42 -1.63
CA LYS A 17 -18.69 8.66 -2.59
C LYS A 17 -19.11 7.22 -2.58
N THR A 18 -19.20 6.63 -3.76
CA THR A 18 -19.36 5.18 -3.95
C THR A 18 -18.36 4.71 -4.99
N THR A 19 -17.60 3.67 -4.67
CA THR A 19 -16.66 3.03 -5.58
C THR A 19 -16.94 1.54 -5.60
N LEU A 20 -17.36 1.04 -6.76
CA LEU A 20 -17.62 -0.37 -7.03
C LEU A 20 -16.47 -0.95 -7.84
N PHE A 21 -15.98 -2.09 -7.42
CA PHE A 21 -14.92 -2.82 -8.10
C PHE A 21 -15.42 -4.20 -8.51
N VAL A 22 -15.10 -4.64 -9.72
CA VAL A 22 -15.31 -6.01 -10.18
C VAL A 22 -14.10 -6.51 -10.93
N ARG A 23 -13.77 -7.79 -10.75
CA ARG A 23 -12.77 -8.52 -11.50
C ARG A 23 -13.32 -9.85 -11.97
N GLY A 24 -13.12 -10.12 -13.26
CA GLY A 24 -13.26 -11.45 -13.85
C GLY A 24 -11.90 -11.94 -14.30
N ASP A 25 -11.44 -13.04 -13.71
CA ASP A 25 -10.23 -13.75 -14.08
C ASP A 25 -10.61 -15.08 -14.76
N SER A 26 -9.95 -15.39 -15.88
CA SER A 26 -10.26 -16.58 -16.67
C SER A 26 -9.53 -17.83 -16.20
N ALA A 27 -8.47 -17.66 -15.40
CA ALA A 27 -7.61 -18.74 -14.94
C ALA A 27 -7.82 -19.04 -13.46
N ASP A 28 -8.03 -18.02 -12.62
CA ASP A 28 -8.16 -18.19 -11.17
C ASP A 28 -9.52 -17.71 -10.66
N GLY A 29 -10.33 -18.65 -10.18
CA GLY A 29 -11.64 -18.37 -9.61
C GLY A 29 -11.57 -17.47 -8.37
N GLU A 30 -10.54 -17.62 -7.54
CA GLU A 30 -10.38 -16.84 -6.30
C GLU A 30 -10.04 -15.37 -6.57
N ARG A 31 -9.45 -15.09 -7.74
CA ARG A 31 -9.15 -13.73 -8.20
C ARG A 31 -10.39 -13.04 -8.78
N SER A 32 -11.43 -13.79 -9.15
CA SER A 32 -12.69 -13.22 -9.63
C SER A 32 -13.57 -12.78 -8.47
N HIS A 33 -13.74 -11.47 -8.29
CA HIS A 33 -14.50 -10.94 -7.16
C HIS A 33 -15.18 -9.61 -7.48
N GLY A 34 -16.13 -9.22 -6.63
CA GLY A 34 -16.68 -7.87 -6.59
C GLY A 34 -16.49 -7.28 -5.21
N ASP A 35 -16.08 -6.01 -5.13
CA ASP A 35 -15.93 -5.30 -3.86
C ASP A 35 -16.59 -3.92 -3.87
N LEU A 36 -17.14 -3.54 -2.71
CA LEU A 36 -17.52 -2.17 -2.43
C LEU A 36 -16.32 -1.48 -1.79
N ARG A 37 -15.43 -0.94 -2.63
CA ARG A 37 -14.17 -0.29 -2.19
C ARG A 37 -14.44 0.90 -1.29
N GLU A 38 -15.43 1.72 -1.67
CA GLU A 38 -15.81 2.91 -0.90
C GLU A 38 -17.33 3.08 -0.95
N LEU A 39 -17.92 3.40 0.19
CA LEU A 39 -19.29 3.88 0.34
C LEU A 39 -19.34 4.70 1.61
N TYR A 40 -19.25 6.02 1.48
CA TYR A 40 -19.27 6.87 2.65
C TYR A 40 -20.04 8.16 2.42
N TRP A 41 -20.50 8.68 3.55
CA TRP A 41 -20.91 10.05 3.71
C TRP A 41 -19.80 10.82 4.44
N GLN A 42 -19.56 12.06 4.05
CA GLN A 42 -18.60 12.95 4.69
C GLN A 42 -19.23 14.33 4.89
N HIS A 43 -19.06 14.87 6.10
CA HIS A 43 -19.44 16.23 6.45
C HIS A 43 -18.20 17.09 6.65
N LEU A 44 -18.22 18.30 6.10
CA LEU A 44 -17.15 19.28 6.18
C LEU A 44 -17.62 20.46 7.04
N ALA A 45 -16.84 20.81 8.05
CA ALA A 45 -17.03 22.04 8.82
C ALA A 45 -15.79 22.91 8.73
N ASP A 46 -15.84 24.12 9.30
CA ASP A 46 -14.75 25.10 9.21
C ASP A 46 -13.40 24.57 9.72
N ASN A 47 -13.41 23.74 10.77
CA ASN A 47 -12.20 23.24 11.44
C ASN A 47 -12.22 21.74 11.74
N TRP A 48 -13.18 21.00 11.20
CA TRP A 48 -13.21 19.55 11.31
C TRP A 48 -13.95 18.91 10.15
N GLU A 49 -13.68 17.64 9.90
CA GLU A 49 -14.49 16.82 9.02
C GLU A 49 -14.74 15.45 9.64
N MET A 50 -15.83 14.82 9.22
CA MET A 50 -16.17 13.46 9.64
C MET A 50 -16.59 12.65 8.43
N ARG A 51 -16.05 11.43 8.33
CA ARG A 51 -16.42 10.43 7.35
C ARG A 51 -17.00 9.21 8.05
N LEU A 52 -18.16 8.74 7.57
CA LEU A 52 -18.83 7.54 8.05
C LEU A 52 -19.17 6.62 6.88
N GLY A 53 -18.69 5.38 6.93
CA GLY A 53 -18.96 4.38 5.91
C GLY A 53 -17.76 3.47 5.67
N ILE A 54 -17.63 2.96 4.45
CA ILE A 54 -16.48 2.18 3.99
C ILE A 54 -15.55 3.11 3.22
N ALA A 55 -14.29 3.19 3.61
CA ALA A 55 -13.32 4.05 2.93
C ALA A 55 -11.93 3.41 2.85
N ARG A 56 -11.11 3.94 1.96
CA ARG A 56 -9.67 3.71 1.90
C ARG A 56 -8.94 4.94 2.43
N VAL A 57 -7.92 4.73 3.24
CA VAL A 57 -6.97 5.75 3.69
C VAL A 57 -5.56 5.24 3.47
N PHE A 58 -4.63 6.16 3.27
CA PHE A 58 -3.24 5.85 2.97
C PHE A 58 -2.33 6.67 3.87
N TRP A 59 -1.35 6.01 4.48
CA TRP A 59 -0.29 6.66 5.25
C TRP A 59 1.07 6.16 4.73
N GLY A 60 1.98 7.08 4.45
CA GLY A 60 3.33 6.73 4.05
C GLY A 60 4.03 7.84 3.28
N ALA A 61 5.35 7.78 3.25
CA ALA A 61 6.21 8.71 2.55
C ALA A 61 7.14 8.03 1.55
N THR A 62 7.56 6.80 1.82
CA THR A 62 8.51 6.04 0.98
C THR A 62 7.88 5.58 -0.33
N GLU A 63 8.66 5.04 -1.26
CA GLU A 63 8.21 4.55 -2.57
C GLU A 63 8.07 3.03 -2.56
N SER A 64 9.05 2.34 -1.95
CA SER A 64 9.20 0.89 -2.07
C SER A 64 8.28 0.08 -1.19
N VAL A 65 7.95 0.59 0.00
CA VAL A 65 7.00 -0.01 0.94
C VAL A 65 6.56 1.03 1.96
N HIS A 66 5.27 1.10 2.25
CA HIS A 66 4.71 2.02 3.23
C HIS A 66 4.48 1.33 4.58
N ARG A 67 5.47 1.43 5.49
CA ARG A 67 5.43 0.67 6.76
C ARG A 67 4.31 1.11 7.69
N VAL A 68 3.98 2.40 7.65
CA VAL A 68 3.00 2.99 8.56
C VAL A 68 1.56 2.70 8.12
N ASP A 69 1.33 2.32 6.87
CA ASP A 69 0.01 1.99 6.34
C ASP A 69 -0.56 0.72 6.98
N ILE A 70 -1.62 0.86 7.78
CA ILE A 70 -2.16 -0.24 8.59
C ILE A 70 -3.69 -0.23 8.71
N VAL A 71 -4.37 0.85 8.30
CA VAL A 71 -5.83 0.97 8.51
C VAL A 71 -6.58 0.00 7.61
N ASN A 72 -6.24 0.00 6.33
CA ASN A 72 -6.87 -0.83 5.32
C ASN A 72 -6.11 -2.16 5.13
N GLN A 73 -6.86 -3.21 4.79
CA GLN A 73 -6.28 -4.51 4.46
C GLN A 73 -5.86 -4.54 2.98
N THR A 74 -4.67 -5.07 2.68
CA THR A 74 -4.23 -5.32 1.30
C THR A 74 -5.14 -6.32 0.58
N ASP A 75 -5.42 -6.04 -0.68
CA ASP A 75 -6.06 -6.95 -1.63
C ASP A 75 -4.97 -7.65 -2.48
N ALA A 76 -4.42 -8.76 -1.97
CA ALA A 76 -3.20 -9.35 -2.53
C ALA A 76 -3.43 -10.11 -3.85
N VAL A 77 -4.68 -10.16 -4.35
CA VAL A 77 -4.96 -10.70 -5.69
C VAL A 77 -4.90 -9.62 -6.79
N GLU A 78 -4.78 -8.35 -6.40
CA GLU A 78 -4.80 -7.22 -7.33
C GLU A 78 -3.42 -6.92 -7.93
N ALA A 79 -2.46 -6.56 -7.09
CA ALA A 79 -1.08 -6.24 -7.45
C ALA A 79 -0.06 -6.81 -6.43
N PRO A 80 1.18 -7.12 -6.86
CA PRO A 80 2.22 -7.69 -5.99
C PRO A 80 2.88 -6.69 -5.04
N ASP A 81 2.77 -5.38 -5.31
CA ASP A 81 3.33 -4.30 -4.47
C ASP A 81 2.60 -4.15 -3.12
N GLY A 82 1.35 -4.61 -3.05
CA GLY A 82 0.52 -4.50 -1.87
C GLY A 82 -0.16 -3.14 -1.69
N GLU A 83 -0.18 -2.31 -2.75
CA GLU A 83 -0.77 -0.97 -2.77
C GLU A 83 -2.29 -1.00 -2.95
N ASP A 84 -2.81 -2.00 -3.65
CA ASP A 84 -4.26 -2.22 -3.74
C ASP A 84 -4.85 -2.61 -2.38
N LYS A 85 -5.79 -1.80 -1.88
CA LYS A 85 -6.45 -2.01 -0.59
C LYS A 85 -7.93 -2.32 -0.71
N LEU A 86 -8.42 -3.14 0.22
CA LEU A 86 -9.84 -3.29 0.53
C LEU A 86 -10.35 -2.06 1.29
N GLY A 87 -11.61 -1.69 1.05
CA GLY A 87 -12.29 -0.67 1.85
C GLY A 87 -12.52 -1.10 3.29
N GLN A 88 -12.31 -0.22 4.26
CA GLN A 88 -12.50 -0.49 5.69
C GLN A 88 -13.73 0.28 6.20
N PRO A 89 -14.71 -0.39 6.83
CA PRO A 89 -15.75 0.29 7.60
C PRO A 89 -15.11 1.15 8.69
N MET A 90 -15.48 2.43 8.75
CA MET A 90 -14.89 3.39 9.67
C MET A 90 -15.83 4.54 10.02
N LEU A 91 -15.64 5.05 11.24
CA LEU A 91 -15.86 6.45 11.58
C LEU A 91 -14.48 7.10 11.65
N HIS A 92 -14.23 8.06 10.77
CA HIS A 92 -12.99 8.83 10.69
C HIS A 92 -13.32 10.29 10.96
N PHE A 93 -12.74 10.84 12.02
CA PHE A 93 -12.91 12.23 12.41
C PHE A 93 -11.56 12.94 12.35
N THR A 94 -11.52 14.07 11.64
CA THR A 94 -10.32 14.89 11.49
C THR A 94 -10.60 16.27 12.08
N TYR A 95 -9.73 16.72 12.97
CA TYR A 95 -9.75 18.07 13.51
C TYR A 95 -8.55 18.86 13.00
N TYR A 96 -8.80 19.99 12.37
CA TYR A 96 -7.77 20.86 11.80
C TYR A 96 -7.31 21.89 12.82
N LEU A 97 -5.99 21.95 13.01
CA LEU A 97 -5.28 23.02 13.71
C LEU A 97 -4.68 23.97 12.66
N ALA A 98 -3.98 25.02 13.08
CA ALA A 98 -3.42 25.99 12.14
C ALA A 98 -2.43 25.37 11.12
N ASP A 99 -1.49 24.56 11.61
CA ASP A 99 -0.39 23.97 10.81
C ASP A 99 -0.34 22.44 10.93
N SER A 100 -1.42 21.81 11.40
CA SER A 100 -1.48 20.36 11.64
C SER A 100 -2.92 19.84 11.71
N SER A 101 -3.08 18.52 11.80
CA SER A 101 -4.36 17.85 12.01
C SER A 101 -4.25 16.73 13.03
N LEU A 102 -5.38 16.42 13.66
CA LEU A 102 -5.57 15.27 14.53
C LEU A 102 -6.68 14.39 13.95
N GLU A 103 -6.37 13.14 13.69
CA GLU A 103 -7.29 12.17 13.11
C GLU A 103 -7.58 11.04 14.11
N PHE A 104 -8.85 10.65 14.18
CA PHE A 104 -9.37 9.64 15.07
C PHE A 104 -10.15 8.61 14.25
N PHE A 105 -9.86 7.33 14.46
CA PHE A 105 -10.44 6.23 13.72
C PHE A 105 -11.09 5.22 14.66
N LEU A 106 -12.36 4.91 14.38
CA LEU A 106 -13.06 3.74 14.92
C LEU A 106 -13.37 2.81 13.77
N LEU A 107 -12.86 1.59 13.81
CA LEU A 107 -12.85 0.65 12.68
C LEU A 107 -13.63 -0.62 13.04
N PRO A 108 -14.97 -0.64 12.89
CA PRO A 108 -15.77 -1.80 13.24
C PRO A 108 -15.60 -2.94 12.21
N GLY A 109 -15.19 -4.10 12.70
CA GLY A 109 -15.06 -5.30 11.89
C GLY A 109 -13.76 -5.35 11.10
N PHE A 110 -13.26 -6.56 10.94
CA PHE A 110 -12.03 -6.87 10.25
C PHE A 110 -12.32 -7.54 8.91
N ARG A 111 -11.59 -7.13 7.88
CA ARG A 111 -11.58 -7.75 6.56
C ARG A 111 -10.29 -8.54 6.39
N GLU A 112 -10.43 -9.83 6.07
CA GLU A 112 -9.29 -10.71 5.81
C GLU A 112 -8.61 -10.32 4.48
N ARG A 113 -7.30 -10.50 4.39
CA ARG A 113 -6.52 -10.42 3.14
C ARG A 113 -7.06 -11.44 2.13
N THR A 114 -7.19 -11.03 0.87
CA THR A 114 -7.47 -11.92 -0.26
C THR A 114 -6.19 -12.65 -0.66
N PHE A 115 -6.31 -13.86 -1.21
CA PHE A 115 -5.15 -14.65 -1.64
C PHE A 115 -5.43 -15.29 -3.00
N PRO A 116 -4.43 -15.38 -3.89
CA PRO A 116 -4.63 -16.09 -5.16
C PRO A 116 -4.89 -17.59 -4.91
N GLY A 117 -5.73 -18.18 -5.75
CA GLY A 117 -6.04 -19.60 -5.73
C GLY A 117 -4.91 -20.46 -6.31
N VAL A 118 -5.11 -21.77 -6.36
CA VAL A 118 -4.10 -22.72 -6.87
C VAL A 118 -3.71 -22.51 -8.34
N GLU A 119 -4.64 -21.98 -9.14
CA GLU A 119 -4.44 -21.65 -10.56
C GLU A 119 -3.98 -20.19 -10.76
N GLY A 120 -3.90 -19.40 -9.67
CA GLY A 120 -3.48 -18.02 -9.66
C GLY A 120 -1.96 -17.84 -9.87
N ARG A 121 -1.60 -16.70 -10.46
CA ARG A 121 -0.23 -16.21 -10.55
C ARG A 121 0.13 -15.39 -9.30
N LEU A 122 1.42 -15.15 -9.08
CA LEU A 122 1.93 -14.35 -7.96
C LEU A 122 1.46 -14.89 -6.61
N ARG A 123 1.47 -16.23 -6.47
CA ARG A 123 1.00 -16.94 -5.29
C ARG A 123 2.14 -17.59 -4.53
N ALA A 124 1.92 -17.87 -3.25
CA ALA A 124 2.79 -18.75 -2.49
C ALA A 124 2.81 -20.17 -3.09
N GLU A 125 3.90 -20.92 -2.90
CA GLU A 125 4.04 -22.28 -3.46
C GLU A 125 2.89 -23.20 -3.02
N ARG A 126 2.50 -23.07 -1.75
CA ARG A 126 1.29 -23.68 -1.19
C ARG A 126 0.16 -22.66 -1.20
N SER A 127 -1.00 -23.07 -1.71
CA SER A 127 -2.20 -22.24 -1.68
C SER A 127 -2.63 -21.94 -0.24
N VAL A 128 -3.09 -20.71 -0.02
CA VAL A 128 -3.74 -20.31 1.22
C VAL A 128 -5.18 -20.81 1.17
N LEU A 129 -5.59 -21.57 2.18
CA LEU A 129 -6.91 -22.15 2.30
C LEU A 129 -7.94 -21.10 2.68
N ASP A 130 -9.18 -21.34 2.25
CA ASP A 130 -10.33 -20.57 2.71
C ASP A 130 -10.54 -20.71 4.22
N GLY A 131 -10.80 -19.56 4.84
CA GLY A 131 -11.04 -19.45 6.27
C GLY A 131 -9.76 -19.13 7.04
N ALA A 132 -9.81 -18.01 7.76
CA ALA A 132 -8.73 -17.60 8.64
C ALA A 132 -8.94 -18.08 10.10
N ASP A 133 -7.82 -18.32 10.76
CA ASP A 133 -7.78 -18.55 12.20
C ASP A 133 -7.54 -17.21 12.91
N TYR A 134 -8.27 -16.96 13.99
CA TYR A 134 -8.03 -15.83 14.88
C TYR A 134 -7.48 -16.32 16.22
N ARG A 135 -6.40 -15.70 16.70
CA ARG A 135 -5.72 -16.12 17.93
C ARG A 135 -5.48 -14.96 18.89
N ALA A 136 -5.14 -15.33 20.12
CA ALA A 136 -4.76 -14.40 21.18
C ALA A 136 -5.79 -13.26 21.42
N GLY A 137 -7.08 -13.55 21.22
CA GLY A 137 -8.18 -12.61 21.43
C GLY A 137 -8.62 -11.84 20.19
N ALA A 138 -7.88 -11.92 19.07
CA ALA A 138 -8.34 -11.38 17.80
C ALA A 138 -9.65 -12.06 17.36
N ASN A 139 -10.46 -11.34 16.61
CA ASN A 139 -11.64 -11.89 15.97
C ASN A 139 -12.10 -11.02 14.79
N ARG A 140 -12.89 -11.60 13.88
CA ARG A 140 -13.41 -10.90 12.69
C ARG A 140 -14.31 -9.71 13.00
N SER A 141 -15.00 -9.70 14.14
CA SER A 141 -15.91 -8.62 14.54
C SER A 141 -15.25 -7.61 15.49
N GLN A 142 -13.93 -7.67 15.64
CA GLN A 142 -13.18 -6.78 16.51
C GLN A 142 -13.30 -5.34 16.01
N TRP A 143 -13.26 -4.42 16.96
CA TRP A 143 -13.15 -3.00 16.67
C TRP A 143 -11.69 -2.62 16.82
N ASP A 144 -11.14 -2.05 15.76
CA ASP A 144 -9.79 -1.50 15.77
C ASP A 144 -9.85 0.02 15.96
N TYR A 145 -8.76 0.59 16.47
CA TYR A 145 -8.66 2.00 16.81
C TYR A 145 -7.38 2.57 16.22
N ALA A 146 -7.44 3.81 15.75
CA ALA A 146 -6.24 4.53 15.37
C ALA A 146 -6.31 6.01 15.71
N LEU A 147 -5.14 6.58 15.98
CA LEU A 147 -4.93 8.00 16.20
C LEU A 147 -3.77 8.44 15.31
N ARG A 148 -3.89 9.61 14.70
CA ARG A 148 -2.80 10.21 13.93
C ARG A 148 -2.73 11.70 14.19
N TRP A 149 -1.52 12.20 14.42
CA TRP A 149 -1.20 13.61 14.30
C TRP A 149 -0.34 13.78 13.06
N SER A 150 -0.67 14.76 12.21
CA SER A 150 0.14 15.10 11.05
C SER A 150 0.27 16.61 10.92
N GLY A 151 1.44 17.09 10.50
CA GLY A 151 1.64 18.52 10.29
C GLY A 151 3.02 18.84 9.76
N THR A 152 3.19 20.10 9.39
CA THR A 152 4.45 20.59 8.84
C THR A 152 5.20 21.38 9.91
N TRP A 153 6.39 20.91 10.28
CA TRP A 153 7.30 21.64 11.16
C TRP A 153 8.45 22.24 10.35
N ARG A 154 8.38 23.56 10.14
CA ARG A 154 9.25 24.31 9.22
C ARG A 154 9.03 23.86 7.77
N ASP A 155 9.93 23.02 7.26
CA ASP A 155 9.90 22.46 5.90
C ASP A 155 9.85 20.93 5.95
N VAL A 156 9.45 20.35 7.08
CA VAL A 156 9.41 18.90 7.28
C VAL A 156 7.99 18.50 7.63
N ASP A 157 7.41 17.67 6.79
CA ASP A 157 6.13 17.03 7.07
C ASP A 157 6.38 15.84 7.99
N VAL A 158 5.58 15.76 9.06
CA VAL A 158 5.71 14.75 10.10
C VAL A 158 4.34 14.13 10.35
N GLY A 159 4.28 12.80 10.31
CA GLY A 159 3.16 12.00 10.77
C GLY A 159 3.56 11.15 11.98
N LEU A 160 2.75 11.19 13.03
CA LEU A 160 2.84 10.29 14.17
C LEU A 160 1.53 9.54 14.28
N SER A 161 1.58 8.21 14.37
CA SER A 161 0.39 7.38 14.44
C SER A 161 0.47 6.32 15.55
N TRP A 162 -0.69 5.95 16.05
CA TRP A 162 -0.89 4.80 16.92
C TRP A 162 -2.08 3.99 16.38
N PHE A 163 -1.93 2.68 16.34
CA PHE A 163 -2.96 1.72 15.95
C PHE A 163 -3.02 0.58 16.96
N ASP A 164 -4.23 0.17 17.32
CA ASP A 164 -4.51 -1.02 18.13
C ASP A 164 -5.67 -1.78 17.50
N GLY A 165 -5.38 -2.99 17.04
CA GLY A 165 -6.34 -3.75 16.26
C GLY A 165 -5.84 -5.10 15.78
N VAL A 166 -6.53 -5.70 14.82
CA VAL A 166 -6.09 -6.95 14.18
C VAL A 166 -4.92 -6.68 13.23
N ASN A 167 -3.87 -7.49 13.27
CA ASN A 167 -2.72 -7.36 12.38
C ASN A 167 -3.12 -7.52 10.90
N ARG A 168 -2.78 -6.56 10.04
CA ARG A 168 -3.08 -6.65 8.58
C ARG A 168 -2.11 -7.55 7.81
N THR A 169 -1.06 -8.04 8.46
CA THR A 169 -0.10 -8.99 7.90
C THR A 169 -0.20 -10.31 8.66
N PRO A 170 -1.02 -11.27 8.19
CA PRO A 170 -1.20 -12.54 8.90
C PRO A 170 0.07 -13.38 8.87
N ARG A 171 0.24 -14.23 9.89
CA ARG A 171 1.19 -15.34 9.84
C ARG A 171 0.54 -16.51 9.10
N PHE A 172 1.34 -17.32 8.43
CA PHE A 172 0.88 -18.55 7.80
C PHE A 172 1.35 -19.77 8.57
N GLU A 173 0.45 -20.73 8.79
CA GLU A 173 0.81 -22.05 9.28
C GLU A 173 0.47 -23.10 8.23
N ALA A 174 1.42 -23.99 7.95
CA ALA A 174 1.20 -25.12 7.06
C ALA A 174 0.29 -26.16 7.72
N ARG A 175 -0.75 -26.55 7.00
CA ARG A 175 -1.60 -27.72 7.27
C ARG A 175 -1.45 -28.73 6.14
N ASN A 176 -2.08 -29.89 6.28
CA ASN A 176 -1.97 -30.98 5.30
C ASN A 176 -2.36 -30.52 3.87
N ASP A 177 -3.36 -29.64 3.76
CA ASP A 177 -3.98 -29.28 2.49
C ASP A 177 -3.56 -27.91 1.95
N GLY A 178 -2.78 -27.12 2.71
CA GLY A 178 -2.39 -25.76 2.32
C GLY A 178 -1.87 -24.92 3.49
N LEU A 179 -1.84 -23.60 3.31
CA LEU A 179 -1.51 -22.63 4.36
C LEU A 179 -2.80 -22.07 4.97
N VAL A 180 -2.84 -21.87 6.29
CA VAL A 180 -3.93 -21.13 6.94
C VAL A 180 -3.40 -19.79 7.42
N ALA A 181 -4.09 -18.71 7.06
CA ALA A 181 -3.81 -17.36 7.54
C ALA A 181 -4.26 -17.23 9.00
N ILE A 182 -3.35 -16.73 9.84
CA ILE A 182 -3.57 -16.53 11.27
C ILE A 182 -3.48 -15.05 11.59
N TYR A 183 -4.57 -14.53 12.12
CA TYR A 183 -4.69 -13.15 12.58
C TYR A 183 -4.55 -13.06 14.10
N GLU A 184 -3.71 -12.14 14.53
CA GLU A 184 -3.40 -11.84 15.93
C GLU A 184 -3.56 -10.33 16.17
N PRO A 185 -3.77 -9.88 17.43
CA PRO A 185 -3.78 -8.46 17.73
C PRO A 185 -2.40 -7.83 17.50
N LEU A 186 -2.40 -6.56 17.13
CA LEU A 186 -1.23 -5.74 16.86
C LEU A 186 -1.43 -4.37 17.50
N GLN A 187 -0.41 -3.91 18.22
CA GLN A 187 -0.24 -2.50 18.54
C GLN A 187 0.92 -1.95 17.72
N GLN A 188 0.71 -0.81 17.06
CA GLN A 188 1.70 -0.15 16.22
C GLN A 188 1.85 1.31 16.64
N LEU A 189 3.10 1.75 16.79
CA LEU A 189 3.48 3.16 16.80
C LEU A 189 4.18 3.46 15.48
N GLY A 190 3.70 4.46 14.74
CA GLY A 190 4.23 4.83 13.43
C GLY A 190 4.78 6.25 13.40
N LEU A 191 5.83 6.45 12.61
CA LEU A 191 6.44 7.72 12.26
C LEU A 191 6.63 7.75 10.73
N ASP A 192 6.12 8.78 10.09
CA ASP A 192 6.46 9.11 8.69
C ASP A 192 7.01 10.54 8.59
N LEU A 193 8.00 10.73 7.74
CA LEU A 193 8.69 12.01 7.54
C LEU A 193 8.91 12.28 6.06
N GLN A 194 8.69 13.52 5.65
CA GLN A 194 9.14 14.05 4.35
C GLN A 194 9.83 15.39 4.54
N ALA A 195 11.05 15.53 4.02
CA ALA A 195 11.87 16.73 4.20
C ALA A 195 12.50 17.20 2.88
N PRO A 196 11.86 18.12 2.14
CA PRO A 196 12.48 18.79 0.99
C PRO A 196 13.68 19.66 1.42
N ARG A 197 14.81 19.48 0.73
CA ARG A 197 16.07 20.23 0.90
C ARG A 197 16.71 20.52 -0.46
N GLY A 198 16.32 21.65 -1.05
CA GLY A 198 16.74 22.01 -2.41
C GLY A 198 16.17 21.01 -3.41
N ASN A 199 17.04 20.31 -4.12
CA ASN A 199 16.65 19.28 -5.10
C ASN A 199 16.46 17.89 -4.48
N TRP A 200 16.64 17.74 -3.17
CA TRP A 200 16.51 16.47 -2.45
C TRP A 200 15.18 16.41 -1.72
N LEU A 201 14.52 15.26 -1.75
CA LEU A 201 13.39 14.91 -0.91
C LEU A 201 13.80 13.71 -0.05
N TRP A 202 13.95 13.92 1.25
CA TRP A 202 14.24 12.85 2.19
C TRP A 202 12.95 12.26 2.74
N LYS A 203 12.88 10.92 2.83
CA LYS A 203 11.66 10.19 3.19
C LYS A 203 11.99 9.11 4.22
N LEU A 204 11.11 8.90 5.19
CA LEU A 204 11.23 7.83 6.18
C LEU A 204 9.84 7.39 6.61
N ASP A 205 9.60 6.08 6.60
CA ASP A 205 8.50 5.41 7.29
C ASP A 205 9.09 4.46 8.33
N ALA A 206 8.65 4.54 9.59
CA ALA A 206 9.15 3.68 10.66
C ALA A 206 8.01 3.26 11.58
N VAL A 207 8.03 2.00 12.01
CA VAL A 207 7.04 1.43 12.91
C VAL A 207 7.69 0.60 14.00
N TYR A 208 7.21 0.77 15.22
CA TYR A 208 7.45 -0.16 16.32
C TYR A 208 6.15 -0.93 16.59
N ARG A 209 6.23 -2.25 16.48
CA ARG A 209 5.08 -3.14 16.53
C ARG A 209 5.18 -4.10 17.70
N HIS A 210 4.05 -4.37 18.34
CA HIS A 210 3.88 -5.38 19.37
C HIS A 210 2.75 -6.33 19.00
N THR A 211 3.06 -7.63 18.98
CA THR A 211 2.13 -8.74 18.73
C THR A 211 2.34 -9.79 19.83
N PRO A 212 1.41 -10.73 20.09
CA PRO A 212 1.61 -11.76 21.09
C PRO A 212 2.92 -12.53 20.91
N GLY A 213 3.84 -12.35 21.87
CA GLY A 213 5.13 -13.04 21.90
C GLY A 213 6.26 -12.36 21.11
N GLU A 214 6.02 -11.23 20.46
CA GLU A 214 7.05 -10.53 19.67
C GLU A 214 6.90 -9.00 19.75
N HIS A 215 8.03 -8.31 19.64
CA HIS A 215 8.07 -6.88 19.39
C HIS A 215 9.20 -6.62 18.40
N TYR A 216 9.01 -5.68 17.49
CA TYR A 216 9.97 -5.44 16.43
C TYR A 216 9.89 -4.01 15.90
N LEU A 217 11.00 -3.58 15.33
CA LEU A 217 11.12 -2.31 14.62
C LEU A 217 11.28 -2.61 13.13
N SER A 218 10.48 -1.95 12.30
CA SER A 218 10.65 -1.97 10.85
C SER A 218 10.68 -0.54 10.34
N TYR A 219 11.53 -0.25 9.37
CA TYR A 219 11.60 1.07 8.76
C TYR A 219 12.01 0.98 7.30
N THR A 220 11.60 1.98 6.54
CA THR A 220 12.04 2.21 5.17
C THR A 220 12.41 3.67 5.07
N GLY A 221 13.58 4.00 4.54
CA GLY A 221 14.02 5.38 4.46
C GLY A 221 15.01 5.60 3.34
N GLY A 222 15.03 6.82 2.81
CA GLY A 222 15.78 7.13 1.62
C GLY A 222 15.61 8.56 1.15
N PHE A 223 15.91 8.75 -0.12
CA PHE A 223 15.77 10.05 -0.76
C PHE A 223 15.40 9.93 -2.24
N GLU A 224 14.89 11.03 -2.77
CA GLU A 224 14.82 11.33 -4.19
C GLU A 224 15.62 12.60 -4.48
N TYR A 225 16.50 12.57 -5.48
CA TYR A 225 17.15 13.76 -6.02
C TYR A 225 16.52 14.11 -7.36
N THR A 226 15.98 15.32 -7.52
CA THR A 226 15.38 15.77 -8.78
C THR A 226 16.26 16.79 -9.50
N ARG A 227 16.62 16.50 -10.76
CA ARG A 227 17.22 17.47 -11.67
C ARG A 227 16.16 18.01 -12.60
N ALA A 228 15.79 19.27 -12.38
CA ALA A 228 14.84 19.96 -13.24
C ALA A 228 15.42 20.36 -14.60
N GLY A 229 14.59 20.33 -15.64
CA GLY A 229 14.90 20.91 -16.96
C GLY A 229 16.08 20.25 -17.69
N ILE A 230 16.05 18.93 -17.83
CA ILE A 230 17.14 18.17 -18.46
C ILE A 230 17.26 18.49 -19.94
N VAL A 231 18.49 18.67 -20.41
CA VAL A 231 18.85 18.78 -21.84
C VAL A 231 18.02 19.87 -22.56
N GLY A 232 17.79 21.00 -21.89
CA GLY A 232 17.07 22.14 -22.47
C GLY A 232 15.58 21.88 -22.72
N THR A 233 15.02 20.84 -22.12
CA THR A 233 13.58 20.53 -22.12
C THR A 233 12.92 21.02 -20.84
N SER A 234 11.59 20.92 -20.78
CA SER A 234 10.82 21.13 -19.54
C SER A 234 10.82 19.92 -18.62
N SER A 235 11.39 18.78 -19.02
CA SER A 235 11.29 17.51 -18.29
C SER A 235 12.32 17.37 -17.16
N ASP A 236 11.96 16.59 -16.14
CA ASP A 236 12.75 16.38 -14.93
C ASP A 236 13.13 14.90 -14.74
N LEU A 237 14.26 14.63 -14.08
CA LEU A 237 14.69 13.29 -13.65
C LEU A 237 14.77 13.28 -12.14
N GLY A 238 14.08 12.33 -11.54
CA GLY A 238 14.31 11.87 -10.18
C GLY A 238 15.25 10.67 -10.17
N TRP A 239 16.18 10.63 -9.22
CA TRP A 239 16.89 9.41 -8.82
C TRP A 239 16.47 9.07 -7.40
N LEU A 240 15.97 7.86 -7.22
CA LEU A 240 15.43 7.36 -5.95
C LEU A 240 16.38 6.32 -5.38
N LEU A 241 16.57 6.36 -4.06
CA LEU A 241 17.27 5.32 -3.31
C LEU A 241 16.61 5.17 -1.94
N GLU A 242 16.12 3.97 -1.63
CA GLU A 242 15.48 3.64 -0.36
C GLU A 242 16.01 2.34 0.20
N TYR A 243 16.22 2.30 1.52
CA TYR A 243 16.62 1.11 2.25
C TYR A 243 15.52 0.69 3.21
N SER A 244 15.13 -0.58 3.13
CA SER A 244 14.11 -1.23 3.95
C SER A 244 14.76 -2.17 4.96
N HIS A 245 14.32 -2.09 6.22
CA HIS A 245 14.78 -2.96 7.29
C HIS A 245 13.61 -3.48 8.15
N ASP A 246 13.62 -4.77 8.49
CA ASP A 246 12.76 -5.38 9.52
C ASP A 246 13.63 -6.16 10.51
N SER A 247 13.52 -5.84 11.80
CA SER A 247 14.37 -6.46 12.83
C SER A 247 14.11 -7.95 13.04
N ARG A 248 12.99 -8.49 12.54
CA ARG A 248 12.69 -9.93 12.60
C ARG A 248 13.55 -10.77 11.65
N GLY A 249 14.12 -10.15 10.60
CA GLY A 249 14.87 -10.85 9.55
C GLY A 249 14.04 -11.97 8.93
N ASP A 250 14.65 -13.15 8.77
CA ASP A 250 14.04 -14.35 8.15
C ASP A 250 12.73 -14.83 8.82
N ASN A 251 12.41 -14.36 10.04
CA ASN A 251 11.13 -14.66 10.69
C ASN A 251 10.00 -13.70 10.27
N SER A 252 10.30 -12.66 9.50
CA SER A 252 9.32 -11.72 8.97
C SER A 252 8.44 -12.40 7.92
N THR A 253 7.16 -12.05 7.94
CA THR A 253 6.17 -12.43 6.92
C THR A 253 6.10 -11.43 5.77
N GLU A 254 6.89 -10.36 5.83
CA GLU A 254 7.00 -9.34 4.78
C GLU A 254 8.27 -9.60 3.94
N PRO A 255 8.23 -9.37 2.62
CA PRO A 255 9.39 -9.59 1.76
C PRO A 255 10.48 -8.53 1.96
N TYR A 256 10.10 -7.32 2.37
CA TYR A 256 11.03 -6.20 2.56
C TYR A 256 11.69 -6.25 3.95
N GLN A 257 12.85 -6.88 4.07
CA GLN A 257 13.53 -7.11 5.36
C GLN A 257 14.90 -6.44 5.42
N ARG A 258 15.64 -6.43 4.31
CA ARG A 258 16.98 -5.84 4.16
C ARG A 258 17.24 -5.42 2.72
N ASP A 259 16.24 -4.78 2.14
CA ASP A 259 16.16 -4.53 0.72
C ASP A 259 16.64 -3.11 0.39
N LEU A 260 17.32 -2.97 -0.74
CA LEU A 260 17.63 -1.68 -1.34
C LEU A 260 16.83 -1.52 -2.63
N PHE A 261 15.99 -0.49 -2.63
CA PHE A 261 15.32 -0.01 -3.83
C PHE A 261 16.11 1.15 -4.44
N ALA A 262 16.34 1.10 -5.74
CA ALA A 262 16.87 2.19 -6.52
C ALA A 262 15.99 2.43 -7.74
N GLY A 263 15.74 3.70 -8.09
CA GLY A 263 14.85 4.02 -9.19
C GLY A 263 15.24 5.28 -9.95
N VAL A 264 14.71 5.40 -11.16
CA VAL A 264 14.77 6.62 -11.96
C VAL A 264 13.37 6.99 -12.39
N ARG A 265 12.93 8.19 -12.00
CA ARG A 265 11.66 8.78 -12.43
C ARG A 265 11.93 9.80 -13.53
N TRP A 266 11.21 9.72 -14.63
CA TRP A 266 11.18 10.74 -15.67
C TRP A 266 9.79 11.38 -15.71
N SER A 267 9.73 12.64 -15.29
CA SER A 267 8.54 13.47 -15.42
C SER A 267 8.67 14.32 -16.68
N PHE A 268 7.78 14.11 -17.66
CA PHE A 268 7.87 14.82 -18.94
C PHE A 268 7.46 16.30 -18.80
N ASN A 269 6.68 16.62 -17.76
CA ASN A 269 6.12 17.94 -17.49
C ASN A 269 5.30 18.49 -18.67
N ASP A 270 4.56 17.60 -19.35
CA ASP A 270 3.61 17.96 -20.38
C ASP A 270 2.18 18.11 -19.82
N ILE A 271 1.27 18.69 -20.61
CA ILE A 271 -0.15 18.88 -20.23
C ILE A 271 -0.87 17.53 -20.01
N ALA A 272 -0.30 16.45 -20.53
CA ALA A 272 -0.80 15.10 -20.34
C ALA A 272 -0.32 14.47 -19.02
N GLY A 273 0.55 15.13 -18.26
CA GLY A 273 1.10 14.60 -17.01
C GLY A 273 1.89 13.32 -17.21
N SER A 274 2.54 13.14 -18.36
CA SER A 274 3.23 11.89 -18.66
C SER A 274 4.39 11.67 -17.67
N SER A 275 4.49 10.46 -17.12
CA SER A 275 5.58 10.06 -16.24
C SER A 275 5.99 8.59 -16.47
N LEU A 276 7.23 8.27 -16.11
CA LEU A 276 7.77 6.91 -16.15
C LEU A 276 8.68 6.70 -14.93
N LEU A 277 8.48 5.63 -14.18
CA LEU A 277 9.34 5.18 -13.09
C LEU A 277 9.90 3.81 -13.43
N LEU A 278 11.22 3.71 -13.49
CA LEU A 278 11.94 2.43 -13.57
C LEU A 278 12.57 2.16 -12.20
N GLY A 279 12.20 1.06 -11.58
CA GLY A 279 12.69 0.63 -10.27
C GLY A 279 13.42 -0.70 -10.32
N ILE A 280 14.39 -0.89 -9.42
CA ILE A 280 14.96 -2.18 -9.08
C ILE A 280 15.04 -2.29 -7.56
N SER A 281 14.63 -3.43 -7.02
CA SER A 281 14.83 -3.78 -5.62
C SER A 281 15.68 -5.03 -5.52
N GLN A 282 16.57 -5.08 -4.53
CA GLN A 282 17.42 -6.22 -4.26
C GLN A 282 17.51 -6.49 -2.75
N ASP A 283 17.33 -7.75 -2.35
CA ASP A 283 17.66 -8.20 -0.99
C ASP A 283 19.17 -8.48 -0.87
N PHE A 284 19.80 -7.95 0.18
CA PHE A 284 21.21 -8.13 0.48
C PHE A 284 21.57 -9.36 1.31
N GLN A 285 20.60 -10.14 1.81
CA GLN A 285 20.87 -11.32 2.64
C GLN A 285 20.40 -12.63 2.01
N ALA A 286 19.23 -12.67 1.35
CA ALA A 286 18.73 -13.84 0.64
C ALA A 286 19.22 -13.91 -0.82
N GLY A 287 20.53 -14.14 -0.99
CA GLY A 287 21.09 -14.77 -2.19
C GLY A 287 21.14 -13.97 -3.50
N ASP A 288 20.67 -12.72 -3.58
CA ASP A 288 20.52 -11.90 -4.81
C ASP A 288 19.13 -11.97 -5.49
N SER A 289 18.04 -12.17 -4.75
CA SER A 289 16.71 -11.94 -5.32
C SER A 289 16.53 -10.46 -5.68
N ARG A 290 15.90 -10.24 -6.82
CA ARG A 290 15.62 -8.91 -7.34
C ARG A 290 14.31 -8.88 -8.09
N TYR A 291 13.65 -7.74 -8.06
CA TYR A 291 12.59 -7.45 -9.00
C TYR A 291 12.87 -6.12 -9.69
N LEU A 292 12.46 -6.03 -10.95
CA LEU A 292 12.47 -4.80 -11.72
C LEU A 292 11.04 -4.39 -11.99
N THR A 293 10.73 -3.13 -11.73
CA THR A 293 9.44 -2.51 -12.05
C THR A 293 9.61 -1.43 -13.11
N LEU A 294 8.63 -1.33 -14.00
CA LEU A 294 8.44 -0.14 -14.81
C LEU A 294 6.98 0.26 -14.74
N GLU A 295 6.75 1.48 -14.29
CA GLU A 295 5.42 2.08 -14.17
C GLU A 295 5.39 3.33 -15.05
N GLY A 296 4.34 3.48 -15.84
CA GLY A 296 4.16 4.63 -16.70
C GLY A 296 2.72 5.07 -16.74
N GLU A 297 2.50 6.38 -16.66
CA GLU A 297 1.17 6.96 -16.69
C GLU A 297 1.12 8.14 -17.65
N ARG A 298 -0.04 8.34 -18.26
CA ARG A 298 -0.31 9.50 -19.11
C ARG A 298 -1.81 9.72 -19.30
N ARG A 299 -2.22 10.99 -19.30
CA ARG A 299 -3.52 11.39 -19.81
C ARG A 299 -3.56 11.37 -21.34
N TRP A 300 -4.41 10.51 -21.91
CA TRP A 300 -4.58 10.39 -23.36
C TRP A 300 -5.56 11.45 -23.92
N SER A 301 -6.61 11.78 -23.17
CA SER A 301 -7.59 12.81 -23.53
C SER A 301 -8.20 13.46 -22.29
N ASP A 302 -9.14 14.38 -22.45
CA ASP A 302 -9.82 15.01 -21.30
C ASP A 302 -10.55 14.01 -20.39
N ASN A 303 -10.93 12.86 -20.94
CA ASN A 303 -11.67 11.84 -20.22
C ASN A 303 -10.92 10.51 -20.07
N TRP A 304 -9.70 10.37 -20.60
CA TRP A 304 -8.98 9.10 -20.57
C TRP A 304 -7.58 9.24 -19.99
N SER A 305 -7.25 8.39 -19.03
CA SER A 305 -5.90 8.15 -18.53
C SER A 305 -5.46 6.73 -18.87
N LEU A 306 -4.18 6.56 -19.17
CA LEU A 306 -3.57 5.27 -19.48
C LEU A 306 -2.44 4.98 -18.50
N GLY A 307 -2.35 3.73 -18.08
CA GLY A 307 -1.31 3.19 -17.21
C GLY A 307 -0.61 1.99 -17.85
N LEU A 308 0.64 1.77 -17.47
CA LEU A 308 1.50 0.67 -17.87
C LEU A 308 2.28 0.19 -16.66
N ASP A 309 2.19 -1.11 -16.35
CA ASP A 309 2.96 -1.73 -15.27
C ASP A 309 3.69 -2.96 -15.81
N LEU A 310 4.99 -3.04 -15.58
CA LEU A 310 5.82 -4.18 -15.92
C LEU A 310 6.53 -4.65 -14.66
N TRP A 311 6.46 -5.95 -14.39
CA TRP A 311 7.19 -6.62 -13.32
C TRP A 311 8.01 -7.77 -13.88
N LEU A 312 9.29 -7.79 -13.54
CA LEU A 312 10.21 -8.88 -13.84
C LEU A 312 10.84 -9.38 -12.53
N PHE A 313 10.73 -10.68 -12.25
CA PHE A 313 11.20 -11.28 -11.00
C PHE A 313 12.38 -12.22 -11.24
N GLU A 314 13.39 -12.12 -10.38
CA GLU A 314 14.50 -13.05 -10.34
C GLU A 314 14.79 -13.43 -8.90
N SER A 315 15.03 -14.71 -8.66
CA SER A 315 15.32 -15.23 -7.34
C SER A 315 16.57 -16.08 -7.38
N ALA A 316 17.33 -16.03 -6.30
CA ALA A 316 18.59 -16.74 -6.17
C ALA A 316 18.47 -18.16 -5.60
N GLY A 317 17.28 -18.57 -5.13
CA GLY A 317 17.07 -19.92 -4.62
C GLY A 317 15.66 -20.17 -4.09
N GLU A 318 15.32 -21.43 -3.85
CA GLU A 318 13.98 -21.88 -3.46
C GLU A 318 13.50 -21.35 -2.08
N ALA A 319 14.42 -20.89 -1.23
CA ALA A 319 14.09 -20.40 0.11
C ALA A 319 13.68 -18.92 0.15
N ASP A 320 13.77 -18.22 -0.98
CA ASP A 320 13.56 -16.78 -1.07
C ASP A 320 12.06 -16.43 -1.23
N PRO A 321 11.55 -15.36 -0.57
CA PRO A 321 10.14 -14.98 -0.63
C PRO A 321 9.62 -14.65 -2.04
N PHE A 322 10.49 -14.22 -2.96
CA PHE A 322 10.14 -13.92 -4.34
C PHE A 322 10.30 -15.12 -5.28
N HIS A 323 10.89 -16.23 -4.83
CA HIS A 323 11.03 -17.46 -5.63
C HIS A 323 9.74 -17.90 -6.33
N PRO A 324 8.56 -17.91 -5.66
CA PRO A 324 7.32 -18.31 -6.30
C PRO A 324 6.91 -17.43 -7.48
N TYR A 325 7.40 -16.18 -7.52
CA TYR A 325 7.02 -15.18 -8.54
C TYR A 325 7.95 -15.17 -9.75
N THR A 326 9.08 -15.89 -9.72
CA THR A 326 10.08 -15.91 -10.81
C THR A 326 9.59 -16.42 -12.16
N ARG A 327 8.41 -17.05 -12.20
CA ARG A 327 7.76 -17.51 -13.43
C ARG A 327 6.57 -16.63 -13.83
N ASP A 328 6.38 -15.53 -13.10
CA ASP A 328 5.18 -14.72 -13.14
C ASP A 328 5.41 -13.28 -13.61
N ASP A 329 6.49 -13.04 -14.36
CA ASP A 329 6.71 -11.77 -15.08
C ASP A 329 5.44 -11.33 -15.85
N PHE A 330 5.06 -10.07 -15.73
CA PHE A 330 3.84 -9.58 -16.37
C PHE A 330 3.94 -8.14 -16.85
N LEU A 331 3.10 -7.86 -17.84
CA LEU A 331 2.84 -6.53 -18.37
C LEU A 331 1.35 -6.27 -18.27
N GLN A 332 0.98 -5.17 -17.63
CA GLN A 332 -0.38 -4.70 -17.44
C GLN A 332 -0.57 -3.37 -18.16
N PHE A 333 -1.75 -3.21 -18.75
CA PHE A 333 -2.20 -1.94 -19.31
C PHE A 333 -3.50 -1.56 -18.64
N THR A 334 -3.56 -0.32 -18.17
CA THR A 334 -4.74 0.24 -17.51
C THR A 334 -5.30 1.37 -18.36
N ALA A 335 -6.62 1.47 -18.46
CA ALA A 335 -7.30 2.57 -19.11
C ALA A 335 -8.46 3.02 -18.22
N GLU A 336 -8.40 4.27 -17.77
CA GLU A 336 -9.37 4.87 -16.86
C GLU A 336 -10.17 5.95 -17.58
N TYR A 337 -11.49 5.93 -17.39
CA TYR A 337 -12.39 6.93 -17.95
C TYR A 337 -12.95 7.85 -16.86
N HIS A 338 -12.83 9.16 -17.08
CA HIS A 338 -13.30 10.22 -16.19
C HIS A 338 -14.54 10.90 -16.81
N PHE A 339 -15.61 11.04 -16.02
CA PHE A 339 -16.92 11.56 -16.45
C PHE A 339 -17.07 13.06 -16.26
#